data_AF-A0A0A8TTY1-F1
#
_entry.id   AF-A0A0A8TTY1-F1
#
_cell.length_a   1.000
_cell.length_b   1.000
_cell.length_c   1.000
_cell.angle_alpha   90.00
_cell.angle_beta   90.00
_cell.angle_gamma   90.00
#
_symmetry.space_group_name_H-M   'P 1'
#
loop_
_entity.id
_entity.type
_entity.pdbx_description
1 polymer ?
#
loop_
_entity_poly.entity_id
_entity_poly.type
_entity_poly.pdbx_seq_one_letter_code
_entity_poly.pdbx_strand_id
1 'polypeptide(L)'
;MIHMTTFIAILCVGLTTYSTRVLGYLLLKNRQLSKRTTRILQVIPGCVLVSVIAPYFVSDHPANLVAIAVTILAACYLSLLPTVMISIVATAMLRYLIA
;
A
#
# COMPACT_ATOMS: atom_id res chain seq x y z
N MET A 1 -22.14 -2.86 -24.11
CA MET A 1 -21.44 -3.83 -25.00
C MET A 1 -20.12 -4.17 -24.35
N ILE A 2 -19.86 -5.43 -24.02
CA ILE A 2 -18.56 -5.83 -23.46
C ILE A 2 -17.54 -5.65 -24.60
N HIS A 3 -16.65 -4.67 -24.47
CA HIS A 3 -15.58 -4.50 -25.43
C HIS A 3 -14.65 -5.70 -25.35
N MET A 4 -14.32 -6.28 -26.51
CA MET A 4 -13.39 -7.41 -26.63
C MET A 4 -12.05 -7.14 -25.90
N THR A 5 -11.62 -5.87 -25.88
CA THR A 5 -10.43 -5.41 -25.14
C THR A 5 -10.54 -5.60 -23.64
N THR A 6 -11.70 -5.33 -23.03
CA THR A 6 -11.91 -5.55 -21.58
C THR A 6 -11.86 -7.03 -21.24
N PHE A 7 -12.45 -7.89 -22.08
CA PHE A 7 -12.43 -9.33 -21.89
C PHE A 7 -11.00 -9.89 -21.96
N ILE A 8 -10.22 -9.47 -22.96
CA ILE A 8 -8.81 -9.85 -23.09
C ILE A 8 -7.99 -9.33 -21.91
N ALA A 9 -8.23 -8.09 -21.46
CA ALA A 9 -7.53 -7.52 -20.30
C ALA A 9 -7.78 -8.32 -19.01
N ILE A 10 -9.03 -8.73 -18.76
CA ILE A 10 -9.38 -9.57 -17.59
C ILE A 10 -8.67 -10.92 -17.67
N LEU A 11 -8.66 -11.56 -18.85
CA LEU A 11 -7.93 -12.82 -19.04
C LEU A 11 -6.44 -12.66 -18.78
N CYS A 12 -5.82 -11.61 -19.34
CA CYS A 12 -4.42 -11.30 -19.09
C CYS A 12 -4.13 -11.08 -17.60
N VAL A 13 -4.90 -10.24 -16.91
CA VAL A 13 -4.70 -9.98 -15.47
C VAL A 13 -4.83 -11.27 -14.66
N GLY A 14 -5.84 -12.10 -14.98
CA GLY A 14 -6.03 -13.41 -14.35
C GLY A 14 -4.85 -14.37 -14.57
N LEU A 15 -4.42 -14.53 -15.82
CA LEU A 15 -3.25 -15.34 -16.21
C LEU A 15 -1.98 -14.88 -15.50
N THR A 16 -1.74 -13.57 -15.47
CA THR A 16 -0.55 -13.00 -14.83
C THR A 16 -0.58 -13.27 -13.32
N THR A 17 -1.72 -13.05 -12.66
CA THR A 17 -1.89 -13.29 -11.22
C THR A 17 -1.67 -14.76 -10.86
N TYR A 18 -2.23 -15.68 -11.65
CA TYR A 18 -2.07 -17.11 -11.44
C TYR A 18 -0.63 -17.56 -11.69
N SER A 19 0.01 -17.03 -12.74
CA SER A 19 1.40 -17.33 -13.07
C SER A 19 2.33 -16.94 -11.91
N THR A 20 2.15 -15.77 -11.30
CA THR A 20 2.95 -15.36 -10.12
C THR A 20 2.83 -16.35 -8.95
N ARG A 21 1.64 -16.92 -8.73
CA ARG A 21 1.42 -17.95 -7.70
C ARG A 21 2.12 -19.27 -8.04
N VAL A 22 1.97 -19.73 -9.28
CA VAL A 22 2.58 -20.99 -9.75
C VAL A 22 4.11 -20.89 -9.75
N LEU A 23 4.68 -19.79 -10.24
CA LEU A 23 6.11 -19.53 -10.20
C LEU A 23 6.65 -19.51 -8.77
N GLY A 24 5.97 -18.79 -7.86
CA GLY A 24 6.35 -18.76 -6.45
C GLY A 24 6.34 -20.15 -5.81
N TYR A 25 5.29 -20.93 -6.06
CA TYR A 25 5.21 -22.30 -5.58
C TYR A 25 6.33 -23.17 -6.17
N LEU A 26 6.53 -23.16 -7.50
CA LEU A 26 7.52 -23.99 -8.17
C LEU A 26 8.96 -23.67 -7.73
N LEU A 27 9.29 -22.39 -7.57
CA LEU A 27 10.61 -21.93 -7.12
C LEU A 27 10.91 -22.35 -5.68
N LEU A 28 9.90 -22.34 -4.80
CA LEU A 28 10.08 -22.59 -3.36
C LEU A 28 9.79 -24.06 -2.96
N LYS A 29 9.04 -24.83 -3.76
CA LYS A 29 8.57 -26.20 -3.44
C LYS A 29 9.69 -27.17 -3.05
N ASN A 30 10.84 -27.09 -3.71
CA ASN A 30 11.96 -28.02 -3.50
C ASN A 30 13.17 -27.38 -2.78
N ARG A 31 13.01 -26.17 -2.22
CA ARG A 31 14.10 -25.46 -1.52
C ARG A 31 13.80 -25.39 -0.03
N GLN A 32 14.68 -25.99 0.78
CA GLN A 32 14.75 -25.71 2.21
C GLN A 32 15.17 -24.24 2.39
N LEU A 33 14.21 -23.36 2.65
CA LEU A 33 14.49 -21.95 2.88
C LEU A 33 15.35 -21.81 4.14
N SER A 34 16.53 -21.23 3.99
CA SER A 34 17.39 -20.91 5.14
C SER A 34 16.65 -19.98 6.10
N LYS A 35 16.94 -20.10 7.41
CA LYS A 35 16.31 -19.29 8.48
C LYS A 35 16.33 -17.77 8.16
N ARG A 36 17.34 -17.29 7.43
CA ARG A 36 17.45 -15.89 7.00
C ARG A 36 16.39 -15.52 5.94
N THR A 37 16.22 -16.35 4.91
CA THR A 37 15.27 -16.10 3.81
C THR A 37 13.82 -16.12 4.31
N THR A 38 13.50 -17.05 5.22
CA THR A 38 12.15 -17.10 5.84
C THR A 38 11.87 -15.84 6.66
N ARG A 39 12.85 -15.34 7.42
CA ARG A 39 12.71 -14.08 8.16
C ARG A 39 12.41 -12.92 7.21
N ILE A 40 13.14 -12.81 6.09
CA ILE A 40 12.90 -11.77 5.09
C ILE A 40 11.48 -11.89 4.53
N LEU A 41 11.04 -13.10 4.18
CA LEU A 41 9.71 -13.34 3.61
C LEU A 41 8.56 -12.92 4.55
N GLN A 42 8.76 -13.00 5.87
CA GLN A 42 7.78 -12.52 6.86
C GLN A 42 7.64 -10.99 6.87
N VAL A 43 8.69 -10.23 6.53
CA VAL A 43 8.67 -8.76 6.53
C VAL A 43 8.26 -8.16 5.19
N ILE A 44 8.42 -8.91 4.08
CA ILE A 44 8.03 -8.49 2.73
C ILE A 44 6.61 -7.92 2.64
N PRO A 45 5.54 -8.56 3.16
CA PRO A 45 4.18 -8.04 2.98
C PRO A 45 4.01 -6.64 3.59
N GLY A 46 4.57 -6.39 4.77
CA GLY A 46 4.55 -5.06 5.37
C GLY A 46 5.31 -4.04 4.54
N CYS A 47 6.50 -4.40 4.06
CA CYS A 47 7.34 -3.51 3.26
C CYS A 47 6.67 -3.12 1.92
N VAL A 48 6.04 -4.10 1.24
CA VAL A 48 5.32 -3.86 -0.01
C VAL A 48 4.11 -2.94 0.21
N LEU A 49 3.34 -3.15 1.28
CA LEU A 49 2.21 -2.27 1.62
C LEU A 49 2.67 -0.82 1.81
N VAL A 50 3.76 -0.59 2.56
CA VAL A 50 4.32 0.75 2.76
C VAL A 50 4.78 1.37 1.43
N SER A 51 5.47 0.59 0.59
CA SER A 51 5.94 1.06 -0.72
C SER A 51 4.81 1.44 -1.67
N VAL A 52 3.67 0.75 -1.62
CA VAL A 52 2.50 1.06 -2.46
C VAL A 52 1.78 2.32 -1.97
N ILE A 53 1.82 2.61 -0.67
CA ILE A 53 1.21 3.82 -0.10
C ILE A 53 2.12 5.03 -0.29
N ALA A 54 3.44 4.87 -0.33
CA ALA A 54 4.43 5.93 -0.54
C ALA A 54 4.07 7.00 -1.61
N PRO A 55 3.67 6.64 -2.85
CA PRO A 55 3.32 7.63 -3.87
C PRO A 55 2.12 8.50 -3.50
N TYR A 56 1.19 8.02 -2.66
CA TYR A 56 0.07 8.83 -2.19
C TYR A 56 0.51 9.93 -1.22
N PHE A 57 1.63 9.75 -0.52
CA PHE A 57 2.19 10.79 0.36
C PHE A 57 2.94 11.89 -0.40
N VAL A 58 3.45 11.57 -1.60
CA VAL A 58 4.11 12.54 -2.48
C VAL A 58 3.03 13.24 -3.30
N SER A 59 2.33 14.19 -2.66
CA SER A 59 1.37 15.07 -3.33
C SER A 59 2.03 16.39 -3.71
N ASP A 60 1.69 16.95 -4.87
CA ASP A 60 2.22 18.24 -5.38
C ASP A 60 1.78 19.45 -4.55
N HIS A 61 0.86 19.29 -3.60
CA HIS A 61 0.36 20.35 -2.74
C HIS A 61 1.06 20.38 -1.38
N PRO A 62 1.76 21.47 -1.01
CA PRO A 62 2.48 21.57 0.27
C PRO A 62 1.55 21.46 1.49
N ALA A 63 0.27 21.80 1.34
CA ALA A 63 -0.74 21.59 2.37
C ALA A 63 -0.88 20.10 2.74
N ASN A 64 -0.89 19.20 1.75
CA ASN A 64 -1.08 17.79 2.03
C ASN A 64 0.13 17.20 2.80
N LEU A 65 1.34 17.66 2.48
CA LEU A 65 2.56 17.32 3.19
C LEU A 65 2.52 17.72 4.67
N VAL A 66 2.02 18.93 4.97
CA VAL A 66 1.86 19.42 6.35
C VAL A 66 0.80 18.60 7.10
N ALA A 67 -0.34 18.29 6.48
CA ALA A 67 -1.37 17.44 7.08
C ALA A 67 -0.82 16.04 7.43
N ILE A 68 -0.07 15.42 6.51
CA ILE A 68 0.57 14.12 6.72
C ILE A 68 1.56 14.18 7.89
N ALA A 69 2.38 15.23 7.99
CA ALA A 69 3.32 15.39 9.10
C ALA A 69 2.60 15.47 10.46
N VAL A 70 1.50 16.22 10.54
CA VAL A 70 0.67 16.32 11.75
C VAL A 70 0.03 14.98 12.09
N THR A 71 -0.49 14.26 11.09
CA THR A 71 -1.06 12.92 11.28
C THR A 71 -0.03 11.92 11.79
N ILE A 72 1.21 11.94 11.28
CA ILE A 72 2.30 11.07 11.75
C ILE A 72 2.63 11.37 13.21
N LEU A 73 2.72 12.65 13.59
CA LEU A 73 2.97 13.05 14.98
C LEU A 73 1.83 12.59 15.92
N ALA A 74 0.57 12.73 15.49
CA ALA A 74 -0.58 12.24 16.24
C ALA A 74 -0.57 10.70 16.37
N ALA A 75 -0.19 9.99 15.30
CA ALA A 75 -0.13 8.53 15.26
C ALA A 75 0.92 7.95 16.21
N CYS A 76 2.00 8.69 16.50
CA CYS A 76 3.01 8.26 17.46
C CYS A 76 2.55 8.36 18.93
N TYR A 77 1.53 9.15 19.24
CA TYR A 77 1.12 9.46 20.62
C TYR A 77 -0.28 8.93 20.99
N LEU A 78 -1.15 8.67 20.02
CA LEU A 78 -2.56 8.32 20.25
C LEU A 78 -2.95 6.95 19.67
N SER A 79 -3.98 6.33 20.27
CA SER A 79 -4.57 5.09 19.78
C SER A 79 -5.22 5.25 18.39
N LEU A 80 -5.36 4.16 17.64
CA LEU A 80 -5.78 4.18 16.23
C LEU A 80 -7.08 4.98 15.97
N LEU A 81 -8.07 4.87 16.85
CA LEU A 81 -9.35 5.58 16.72
C LEU A 81 -9.21 7.11 16.79
N PRO A 82 -8.64 7.70 17.86
CA PRO A 82 -8.42 9.14 17.93
C PRO A 82 -7.50 9.68 16.83
N THR A 83 -6.46 8.94 16.46
CA THR A 83 -5.53 9.34 15.38
C THR A 83 -6.24 9.51 14.05
N VAL A 84 -7.16 8.60 13.70
CA VAL A 84 -7.93 8.69 12.46
C VAL A 84 -8.86 9.91 12.48
N MET A 85 -9.53 10.17 13.60
CA MET A 85 -10.40 11.35 13.73
C MET A 85 -9.62 12.66 13.60
N ILE A 86 -8.47 12.76 14.28
CA ILE A 86 -7.60 13.95 14.21
C ILE A 86 -7.08 14.14 12.78
N SER A 87 -6.66 13.06 12.10
CA SER A 87 -6.19 13.13 10.71
C SER A 87 -7.29 13.64 9.77
N ILE A 88 -8.51 13.14 9.90
CA ILE A 88 -9.64 13.56 9.05
C ILE A 88 -9.93 15.05 9.27
N VAL A 89 -10.03 15.48 10.53
CA VAL A 89 -10.32 16.89 10.87
C VAL A 89 -9.19 17.80 10.42
N ALA A 90 -7.93 17.45 10.69
CA ALA A 90 -6.77 18.24 10.26
C ALA A 90 -6.69 18.35 8.73
N THR A 91 -6.91 17.24 8.01
CA THR A 91 -6.91 17.23 6.54
C THR A 91 -8.06 18.06 5.98
N ALA A 92 -9.26 17.93 6.53
CA ALA A 92 -10.43 18.72 6.10
C ALA A 92 -10.24 20.21 6.34
N MET A 93 -9.73 20.59 7.52
CA MET A 93 -9.50 21.99 7.88
C MET A 93 -8.40 22.61 7.00
N LEU A 94 -7.29 21.91 6.81
CA LEU A 94 -6.17 22.40 6.02
C LEU A 94 -6.52 22.48 4.52
N ARG A 95 -7.35 21.57 4.02
CA ARG A 95 -7.88 21.61 2.66
C ARG A 95 -8.91 22.73 2.47
N TYR A 96 -9.70 23.07 3.49
CA TYR A 96 -10.63 24.21 3.43
C TYR A 96 -9.93 25.57 3.49
N LEU A 97 -8.78 25.66 4.17
CA LEU A 97 -8.02 26.91 4.31
C LEU A 97 -7.05 27.18 3.15
N ILE A 98 -6.61 26.15 2.41
CA ILE A 98 -5.51 26.25 1.44
C ILE A 98 -5.90 25.79 0.01
N ALA A 99 -7.03 25.09 -0.19
CA ALA A 99 -7.56 24.78 -1.53
C ALA A 99 -8.61 25.81 -1.97
#